data_AF-A0A929D6G2-F1
#
_entry.id   AF-A0A929D6G2-F1
#
_cell.length_a   1.000
_cell.length_b   1.000
_cell.length_c   1.000
_cell.angle_alpha   90.00
_cell.angle_beta   90.00
_cell.angle_gamma   90.00
#
_symmetry.space_group_name_H-M   'P 1'
#
loop_
_entity.id
_entity.type
_entity.pdbx_description
1 polymer ?
#
loop_
_entity_poly.entity_id
_entity_poly.type
_entity_poly.pdbx_seq_one_letter_code
_entity_poly.pdbx_strand_id
1 'polypeptide(L)'
;MKRSFFLKVSLVSVMALSLGIIVWVSIHNKAPSQSSSSEQKHYSTPMRITGLDASTFSGDKLLTRVRADEFKVGPRKSFIFNIRPFNEVVLTNARLEVHLYPDMPKGVGLFFLGENILSVKNAKTTLKGMGVLTRGVIKGLVLEVFKADRLRLVVEAQKVYIDFKRKETKLIDASIKEILSQKLIMSKSIIWSEKEKIFTIPGAYFTLTPKGRATGKGIKVDLNFALSPLT
;
A
#
# COMPACT_ATOMS: atom_id res chain seq x y z
N MET A 1 -67.17 39.74 -11.41
CA MET A 1 -66.78 38.53 -10.63
C MET A 1 -66.61 38.91 -9.16
N LYS A 2 -67.27 38.21 -8.23
CA LYS A 2 -67.29 38.57 -6.81
C LYS A 2 -65.94 38.23 -6.17
N ARG A 3 -65.25 39.21 -5.54
CA ARG A 3 -63.97 39.04 -4.84
C ARG A 3 -63.95 37.86 -3.84
N SER A 4 -65.12 37.51 -3.30
CA SER A 4 -65.29 36.36 -2.40
C SER A 4 -65.02 34.99 -3.06
N PHE A 5 -65.16 34.88 -4.39
CA PHE A 5 -64.90 33.63 -5.11
C PHE A 5 -63.40 33.36 -5.22
N PHE A 6 -62.62 34.38 -5.56
CA PHE A 6 -61.15 34.27 -5.63
C PHE A 6 -60.52 33.98 -4.25
N LEU A 7 -61.05 34.58 -3.19
CA LEU A 7 -60.62 34.29 -1.81
C LEU A 7 -60.86 32.82 -1.44
N LYS A 8 -62.04 32.28 -1.75
CA LYS A 8 -62.36 30.86 -1.48
C LYS A 8 -61.48 29.90 -2.28
N VAL A 9 -61.23 30.20 -3.56
CA VAL A 9 -60.36 29.36 -4.41
C VAL A 9 -58.90 29.40 -3.92
N SER A 10 -58.40 30.57 -3.49
CA SER A 10 -57.04 30.66 -2.93
C SER A 10 -56.91 29.88 -1.62
N LEU A 11 -57.92 29.93 -0.74
CA LEU A 11 -57.92 29.22 0.54
C LEU A 11 -57.90 27.70 0.33
N VAL A 12 -58.70 27.19 -0.61
CA VAL A 12 -58.73 25.76 -0.95
C VAL A 12 -57.39 25.31 -1.55
N SER A 13 -56.77 26.13 -2.40
CA SER A 13 -55.46 25.82 -2.97
C SER A 13 -54.35 25.76 -1.92
N VAL A 14 -54.33 26.70 -0.97
CA VAL A 14 -53.36 26.70 0.14
C VAL A 14 -53.56 25.49 1.05
N MET A 15 -54.81 25.11 1.34
CA MET A 15 -55.09 23.88 2.10
C MET A 15 -54.58 22.63 1.39
N ALA A 16 -54.84 22.50 0.08
CA ALA A 16 -54.38 21.35 -0.70
C ALA A 16 -52.85 21.24 -0.74
N LEU A 17 -52.15 22.37 -0.90
CA LEU A 17 -50.69 22.45 -0.85
C LEU A 17 -50.13 22.05 0.53
N SER A 18 -50.75 22.54 1.61
CA SER A 18 -50.32 22.22 2.97
C SER A 18 -50.47 20.73 3.30
N LEU A 19 -51.59 20.12 2.89
CA LEU A 19 -51.84 18.69 3.02
C LEU A 19 -50.84 17.87 2.19
N GLY A 20 -50.53 18.32 0.97
CA GLY A 20 -49.53 17.68 0.12
C GLY A 20 -48.13 17.66 0.75
N ILE A 21 -47.71 18.76 1.38
CA ILE A 21 -46.43 18.86 2.07
C ILE A 21 -46.40 17.92 3.29
N ILE A 22 -47.48 17.85 4.07
CA ILE A 22 -47.56 16.96 5.25
C ILE A 22 -47.46 15.49 4.84
N VAL A 23 -48.12 15.10 3.75
CA VAL A 23 -48.04 13.73 3.21
C VAL A 23 -46.65 13.43 2.67
N TRP A 24 -46.03 14.37 1.95
CA TRP A 24 -44.67 14.20 1.43
C TRP A 24 -43.62 14.04 2.54
N VAL A 25 -43.70 14.86 3.59
CA VAL A 25 -42.84 14.75 4.78
C VAL A 25 -43.08 13.43 5.51
N SER A 26 -44.33 12.98 5.64
CA SER A 26 -44.66 11.72 6.33
C SER A 26 -44.18 10.48 5.57
N ILE A 27 -44.14 10.53 4.23
CA ILE A 27 -43.61 9.44 3.40
C ILE A 27 -42.08 9.42 3.45
N HIS A 28 -41.41 10.58 3.47
CA HIS A 28 -39.95 10.63 3.55
C HIS A 28 -39.36 10.52 4.96
N ASN A 29 -40.13 10.79 6.01
CA ASN A 29 -39.72 10.59 7.40
C ASN A 29 -39.93 9.17 7.93
N LYS A 30 -40.37 8.23 7.09
CA LYS A 30 -40.13 6.80 7.38
C LYS A 30 -38.65 6.52 7.19
N ALA A 31 -37.86 6.91 8.20
CA ALA A 31 -36.49 6.45 8.35
C ALA A 31 -36.48 4.94 8.11
N PRO A 32 -35.55 4.42 7.29
CA PRO A 32 -35.42 2.98 7.13
C PRO A 32 -35.28 2.38 8.52
N SER A 33 -36.23 1.52 8.88
CA SER A 33 -36.19 0.74 10.12
C SER A 33 -34.79 0.20 10.25
N GLN A 34 -34.05 0.73 11.23
CA GLN A 34 -32.74 0.22 11.58
C GLN A 34 -32.96 -1.23 11.98
N SER A 35 -32.77 -2.14 11.01
CA SER A 35 -32.40 -3.51 11.26
C SER A 35 -31.35 -3.44 12.36
N SER A 36 -31.65 -4.04 13.50
CA SER A 36 -30.76 -4.21 14.64
C SER A 36 -29.36 -4.48 14.14
N SER A 37 -28.58 -3.40 14.01
CA SER A 37 -27.16 -3.49 13.75
C SER A 37 -26.65 -4.11 15.02
N SER A 38 -26.38 -5.42 14.96
CA SER A 38 -25.48 -6.06 15.91
C SER A 38 -24.35 -5.06 16.10
N GLU A 39 -24.21 -4.52 17.30
CA GLU A 39 -23.01 -3.79 17.68
C GLU A 39 -21.87 -4.79 17.51
N GLN A 40 -21.32 -4.84 16.30
CA GLN A 40 -20.02 -5.41 16.07
C GLN A 40 -19.11 -4.53 16.89
N LYS A 41 -18.75 -5.03 18.08
CA LYS A 41 -17.65 -4.50 18.87
C LYS A 41 -16.47 -4.37 17.91
N HIS A 42 -16.27 -3.15 17.41
CA HIS A 42 -15.10 -2.79 16.64
C HIS A 42 -13.94 -2.84 17.63
N TYR A 43 -13.33 -4.01 17.78
CA TYR A 43 -12.05 -4.14 18.46
C TYR A 43 -11.04 -3.33 17.64
N SER A 44 -10.87 -2.08 18.02
CA SER A 44 -9.97 -1.10 17.40
C SER A 44 -8.49 -1.38 17.72
N THR A 45 -8.19 -2.54 18.30
CA THR A 45 -6.83 -2.89 18.67
C THR A 45 -6.04 -3.12 17.37
N PRO A 46 -5.00 -2.30 17.11
CA PRO A 46 -4.14 -2.53 15.97
C PRO A 46 -3.53 -3.92 16.08
N MET A 47 -3.68 -4.76 15.05
CA MET A 47 -3.01 -6.05 15.01
C MET A 47 -1.51 -5.78 15.09
N ARG A 48 -0.86 -6.37 16.09
CA ARG A 48 0.57 -6.23 16.35
C ARG A 48 1.15 -7.62 16.56
N ILE A 49 2.17 -7.96 15.80
CA ILE A 49 2.94 -9.19 15.91
C ILE A 49 4.39 -8.79 16.13
N THR A 50 5.04 -9.38 17.13
CA THR A 50 6.48 -9.24 17.37
C THR A 50 7.21 -10.48 16.90
N GLY A 51 8.41 -10.33 16.35
CA GLY A 51 9.20 -11.45 15.84
C GLY A 51 8.51 -12.17 14.67
N LEU A 52 8.06 -11.42 13.67
CA LEU A 52 7.45 -11.99 12.47
C LEU A 52 8.53 -12.79 11.70
N ASP A 53 8.23 -14.04 11.37
CA ASP A 53 8.95 -14.84 10.38
C ASP A 53 7.92 -15.59 9.54
N ALA A 54 7.79 -15.20 8.28
CA ALA A 54 6.85 -15.79 7.33
C ALA A 54 7.59 -16.19 6.07
N SER A 55 7.35 -17.41 5.59
CA SER A 55 7.96 -17.95 4.38
C SER A 55 6.89 -18.43 3.41
N THR A 56 7.12 -18.25 2.11
CA THR A 56 6.25 -18.72 1.03
C THR A 56 7.03 -19.64 0.12
N PHE A 57 6.46 -20.81 -0.18
CA PHE A 57 7.10 -21.86 -0.99
C PHE A 57 6.27 -22.17 -2.24
N SER A 58 6.94 -22.71 -3.27
CA SER A 58 6.32 -23.34 -4.43
C SER A 58 6.94 -24.71 -4.63
N GLY A 59 6.21 -25.77 -4.26
CA GLY A 59 6.81 -27.08 -4.05
C GLY A 59 7.88 -26.98 -2.96
N ASP A 60 9.08 -27.48 -3.23
CA ASP A 60 10.21 -27.48 -2.29
C ASP A 60 11.08 -26.21 -2.37
N LYS A 61 10.72 -25.25 -3.25
CA LYS A 61 11.50 -24.02 -3.46
C LYS A 61 10.96 -22.89 -2.59
N LEU A 62 11.83 -22.27 -1.79
CA LEU A 62 11.53 -21.04 -1.08
C LEU A 62 11.38 -19.90 -2.11
N LEU A 63 10.25 -19.19 -2.11
CA LEU A 63 10.03 -18.03 -2.97
C LEU A 63 10.42 -16.74 -2.29
N THR A 64 9.86 -16.54 -1.10
CA THR A 64 10.00 -15.32 -0.33
C THR A 64 10.04 -15.64 1.14
N ARG A 65 10.89 -14.94 1.89
CA ARG A 65 10.87 -14.95 3.35
C ARG A 65 10.85 -13.53 3.87
N VAL A 66 10.05 -13.29 4.90
CA VAL A 66 9.88 -12.00 5.54
C VAL A 66 10.14 -12.18 7.01
N ARG A 67 11.21 -11.55 7.51
CA ARG A 67 11.48 -11.42 8.94
C ARG A 67 11.34 -9.97 9.37
N ALA A 68 10.79 -9.71 10.55
CA ALA A 68 10.76 -8.38 11.14
C ALA A 68 10.59 -8.44 12.65
N ASP A 69 11.15 -7.46 13.35
CA ASP A 69 11.01 -7.36 14.80
C ASP A 69 9.56 -7.04 15.19
N GLU A 70 8.88 -6.23 14.38
CA GLU A 70 7.51 -5.82 14.59
C GLU A 70 6.75 -5.71 13.27
N PHE A 71 5.56 -6.28 13.25
CA PHE A 71 4.52 -6.06 12.27
C PHE A 71 3.30 -5.43 12.94
N LYS A 72 2.78 -4.35 12.36
CA LYS A 72 1.60 -3.65 12.86
C LYS A 72 0.66 -3.26 11.74
N VAL A 73 -0.64 -3.43 11.96
CA VAL A 73 -1.69 -2.85 11.12
C VAL A 73 -2.45 -1.82 11.94
N GLY A 74 -2.56 -0.60 11.43
CA GLY A 74 -3.29 0.46 12.12
C GLY A 74 -3.81 1.55 11.18
N PRO A 75 -4.61 2.49 11.70
CA PRO A 75 -5.13 3.59 10.91
C PRO A 75 -3.98 4.45 10.38
N ARG A 76 -4.11 4.85 9.11
CA ARG A 76 -3.17 5.78 8.48
C ARG A 76 -3.25 7.12 9.21
N LYS A 77 -2.12 7.57 9.73
CA LYS A 77 -2.01 8.92 10.30
C LYS A 77 -1.65 9.92 9.21
N SER A 78 -2.36 11.05 9.19
CA SER A 78 -1.98 12.24 8.45
C SER A 78 -1.86 13.37 9.44
N PHE A 79 -0.61 13.77 9.69
CA PHE A 79 -0.27 14.69 10.77
C PHE A 79 -0.79 14.15 12.12
N ILE A 80 -1.76 14.83 12.74
CA ILE A 80 -2.40 14.39 13.99
C ILE A 80 -3.72 13.64 13.79
N PHE A 81 -4.24 13.56 12.56
CA PHE A 81 -5.55 12.98 12.26
C PHE A 81 -5.43 11.52 11.80
N ASN A 82 -6.32 10.67 12.31
CA ASN A 82 -6.52 9.30 11.81
C ASN A 82 -7.45 9.35 10.60
N ILE A 83 -6.98 8.91 9.42
CA ILE A 83 -7.84 8.86 8.23
C ILE A 83 -8.54 7.50 8.16
N ARG A 84 -9.73 7.39 8.75
CA ARG A 84 -10.60 6.22 8.56
C ARG A 84 -11.28 6.31 7.18
N PRO A 85 -11.49 5.18 6.46
CA PRO A 85 -11.25 3.78 6.83
C PRO A 85 -9.88 3.24 6.34
N PHE A 86 -8.89 4.10 6.12
CA PHE A 86 -7.62 3.70 5.52
C PHE A 86 -6.62 3.27 6.58
N ASN A 87 -6.04 2.09 6.36
CA ASN A 87 -4.98 1.55 7.19
C ASN A 87 -3.64 1.54 6.47
N GLU A 88 -2.60 1.50 7.29
CA GLU A 88 -1.22 1.25 6.91
C GLU A 88 -0.69 -0.01 7.61
N VAL A 89 0.11 -0.76 6.86
CA VAL A 89 0.95 -1.84 7.39
C VAL A 89 2.30 -1.25 7.72
N VAL A 90 2.82 -1.53 8.91
CA VAL A 90 4.14 -1.09 9.36
C VAL A 90 4.99 -2.30 9.71
N LEU A 91 6.18 -2.38 9.15
CA LEU A 91 7.24 -3.30 9.53
C LEU A 91 8.43 -2.54 10.11
N THR A 92 9.05 -3.08 11.14
CA THR A 92 10.27 -2.51 11.76
C THR A 92 11.41 -3.52 11.66
N ASN A 93 12.59 -3.06 11.23
CA ASN A 93 13.81 -3.85 11.00
C ASN A 93 13.54 -5.09 10.14
N ALA A 94 12.94 -4.88 8.96
CA ALA A 94 12.54 -5.97 8.10
C ALA A 94 13.71 -6.50 7.28
N ARG A 95 13.82 -7.82 7.22
CA ARG A 95 14.65 -8.56 6.28
C ARG A 95 13.75 -9.33 5.32
N LEU A 96 13.88 -9.02 4.03
CA LEU A 96 13.14 -9.66 2.95
C LEU A 96 14.12 -10.50 2.13
N GLU A 97 13.82 -11.78 1.94
CA GLU A 97 14.56 -12.66 1.04
C GLU A 97 13.64 -12.98 -0.13
N VAL A 98 14.13 -12.83 -1.37
CA VAL A 98 13.39 -13.14 -2.59
C VAL A 98 14.24 -14.03 -3.47
N HIS A 99 13.73 -15.21 -3.81
CA HIS A 99 14.41 -16.20 -4.63
C HIS A 99 13.78 -16.25 -6.03
N LEU A 100 14.61 -15.99 -7.04
CA LEU A 100 14.23 -15.99 -8.44
C LEU A 100 14.77 -17.25 -9.11
N TYR A 101 13.87 -18.10 -9.59
CA TYR A 101 14.21 -19.31 -10.34
C TYR A 101 13.70 -19.24 -11.78
N PRO A 102 14.36 -19.90 -12.75
CA PRO A 102 14.01 -19.81 -14.17
C PRO A 102 12.62 -20.36 -14.50
N ASP A 103 12.16 -21.35 -13.74
CA ASP A 103 10.90 -22.07 -13.93
C ASP A 103 9.70 -21.40 -13.25
N MET A 104 9.90 -20.24 -12.60
CA MET A 104 8.82 -19.56 -11.90
C MET A 104 7.89 -18.81 -12.83
N PRO A 105 6.58 -18.81 -12.54
CA PRO A 105 5.64 -17.94 -13.22
C PRO A 105 6.09 -16.47 -13.03
N LYS A 106 6.10 -15.71 -14.12
CA LYS A 106 6.41 -14.27 -14.12
C LYS A 106 5.44 -13.56 -13.16
N GLY A 107 5.88 -13.24 -11.96
CA GLY A 107 4.97 -12.68 -10.96
C GLY A 107 5.53 -12.44 -9.56
N VAL A 108 6.66 -13.05 -9.17
CA VAL A 108 7.27 -12.75 -7.87
C VAL A 108 7.77 -11.30 -7.89
N GLY A 109 7.13 -10.44 -7.11
CA GLY A 109 7.60 -9.06 -6.91
C GLY A 109 8.36 -8.91 -5.61
N LEU A 110 9.22 -7.91 -5.58
CA LEU A 110 10.19 -7.73 -4.49
C LEU A 110 9.55 -7.28 -3.18
N PHE A 111 8.41 -6.60 -3.26
CA PHE A 111 7.76 -5.93 -2.12
C PHE A 111 6.32 -6.38 -1.89
N PHE A 112 5.96 -7.61 -2.27
CA PHE A 112 4.61 -8.16 -2.05
C PHE A 112 4.36 -8.55 -0.59
N LEU A 113 4.15 -7.55 0.27
CA LEU A 113 3.68 -7.78 1.64
C LEU A 113 2.18 -8.15 1.68
N GLY A 114 1.38 -7.62 0.74
CA GLY A 114 -0.10 -7.76 0.78
C GLY A 114 -0.62 -9.12 0.36
N GLU A 115 -0.08 -9.71 -0.71
CA GLU A 115 -0.63 -10.96 -1.28
C GLU A 115 -0.15 -12.20 -0.52
N ASN A 116 1.10 -12.23 -0.05
CA ASN A 116 1.69 -13.42 0.59
C ASN A 116 1.53 -13.46 2.12
N ILE A 117 1.66 -12.32 2.82
CA ILE A 117 1.55 -12.29 4.29
C ILE A 117 0.09 -12.14 4.73
N LEU A 118 -0.70 -11.40 3.95
CA LEU A 118 -2.08 -11.05 4.32
C LEU A 118 -3.14 -11.70 3.42
N SER A 119 -2.76 -12.58 2.49
CA SER A 119 -3.68 -13.22 1.54
C SER A 119 -4.63 -12.22 0.86
N VAL A 120 -4.17 -11.00 0.61
CA VAL A 120 -4.96 -9.92 0.01
C VAL A 120 -4.91 -10.08 -1.50
N LYS A 121 -5.52 -11.15 -2.04
CA LYS A 121 -5.61 -11.39 -3.49
C LYS A 121 -6.37 -10.29 -4.24
N ASN A 122 -7.05 -9.40 -3.54
CA ASN A 122 -7.68 -8.20 -4.08
C ASN A 122 -7.49 -7.04 -3.12
N ALA A 123 -7.12 -5.84 -3.59
CA ALA A 123 -7.04 -4.62 -2.76
C ALA A 123 -8.36 -4.22 -2.05
N LYS A 124 -9.43 -5.00 -2.23
CA LYS A 124 -10.72 -4.93 -1.52
C LYS A 124 -10.84 -5.92 -0.36
N THR A 125 -9.83 -6.75 -0.08
CA THR A 125 -9.86 -7.67 1.06
C THR A 125 -9.62 -6.87 2.33
N THR A 126 -10.69 -6.28 2.86
CA THR A 126 -10.77 -5.90 4.25
C THR A 126 -10.51 -7.15 5.08
N LEU A 127 -9.41 -7.23 5.82
CA LEU A 127 -9.36 -8.07 7.02
C LEU A 127 -10.64 -7.73 7.79
N LYS A 128 -11.53 -8.71 8.01
CA LYS A 128 -12.89 -8.47 8.53
C LYS A 128 -12.83 -7.50 9.72
N GLY A 129 -13.43 -6.31 9.56
CA GLY A 129 -13.48 -5.26 10.59
C GLY A 129 -12.32 -4.26 10.64
N MET A 130 -11.24 -4.42 9.86
CA MET A 130 -10.08 -3.53 9.95
C MET A 130 -10.15 -2.32 9.01
N GLY A 131 -10.73 -2.40 7.81
CA GLY A 131 -10.71 -1.31 6.81
C GLY A 131 -9.75 -1.57 5.65
N VAL A 132 -9.56 -0.59 4.76
CA VAL A 132 -8.82 -0.77 3.50
C VAL A 132 -7.33 -0.52 3.71
N LEU A 133 -6.48 -1.50 3.39
CA LEU A 133 -5.02 -1.33 3.41
C LEU A 133 -4.56 -0.56 2.18
N THR A 134 -4.04 0.64 2.38
CA THR A 134 -3.67 1.54 1.26
C THR A 134 -2.16 1.72 1.11
N ARG A 135 -1.39 1.45 2.15
CA ARG A 135 0.05 1.72 2.19
C ARG A 135 0.81 0.73 3.05
N GLY A 136 2.02 0.38 2.63
CA GLY A 136 3.03 -0.27 3.46
C GLY A 136 4.12 0.71 3.86
N VAL A 137 4.61 0.61 5.09
CA VAL A 137 5.77 1.36 5.59
C VAL A 137 6.74 0.36 6.20
N ILE A 138 8.00 0.41 5.77
CA ILE A 138 9.08 -0.36 6.39
C ILE A 138 10.07 0.62 7.00
N LYS A 139 10.40 0.45 8.28
CA LYS A 139 11.43 1.22 8.99
C LYS A 139 12.65 0.32 9.15
N GLY A 140 13.71 0.58 8.40
CA GLY A 140 14.85 -0.31 8.27
C GLY A 140 14.49 -1.52 7.40
N LEU A 141 15.05 -1.56 6.19
CA LEU A 141 14.90 -2.66 5.24
C LEU A 141 16.28 -3.21 4.88
N VAL A 142 16.38 -4.54 4.85
CA VAL A 142 17.38 -5.29 4.08
C VAL A 142 16.64 -6.24 3.15
N LEU A 143 16.74 -6.03 1.84
CA LEU A 143 16.18 -6.91 0.81
C LEU A 143 17.32 -7.68 0.14
N GLU A 144 17.24 -9.00 0.18
CA GLU A 144 18.19 -9.92 -0.41
C GLU A 144 17.53 -10.63 -1.58
N VAL A 145 18.10 -10.46 -2.78
CA VAL A 145 17.61 -11.11 -4.00
C VAL A 145 18.58 -12.23 -4.38
N PHE A 146 18.06 -13.45 -4.35
CA PHE A 146 18.74 -14.67 -4.76
C PHE A 146 18.33 -15.02 -6.18
N LYS A 147 19.29 -15.44 -7.00
CA LYS A 147 19.04 -15.99 -8.34
C LYS A 147 19.64 -17.38 -8.39
N ALA A 148 18.77 -18.39 -8.54
CA ALA A 148 19.15 -19.80 -8.40
C ALA A 148 19.96 -20.05 -7.10
N ASP A 149 19.39 -19.65 -5.96
CA ASP A 149 19.94 -19.80 -4.60
C ASP A 149 21.25 -19.08 -4.29
N ARG A 150 21.75 -18.27 -5.23
CA ARG A 150 22.93 -17.43 -5.00
C ARG A 150 22.52 -15.98 -4.79
N LEU A 151 22.98 -15.38 -3.70
CA LEU A 151 22.76 -13.97 -3.42
C LEU A 151 23.38 -13.12 -4.54
N ARG A 152 22.55 -12.29 -5.19
CA ARG A 152 22.97 -11.43 -6.30
C ARG A 152 22.90 -9.96 -5.95
N LEU A 153 21.80 -9.55 -5.35
CA LEU A 153 21.51 -8.16 -5.05
C LEU A 153 21.18 -8.02 -3.57
N VAL A 154 21.71 -6.98 -2.95
CA VAL A 154 21.27 -6.53 -1.63
C VAL A 154 20.80 -5.09 -1.75
N VAL A 155 19.60 -4.81 -1.27
CA VAL A 155 19.02 -3.46 -1.24
C VAL A 155 18.74 -3.09 0.20
N GLU A 156 19.36 -2.02 0.67
CA GLU A 156 19.15 -1.53 2.02
C GLU A 156 18.47 -0.17 1.96
N ALA A 157 17.58 0.12 2.91
CA ALA A 157 16.96 1.43 3.01
C ALA A 157 16.59 1.76 4.45
N GLN A 158 16.76 3.02 4.84
CA GLN A 158 16.32 3.48 6.16
C GLN A 158 14.80 3.47 6.27
N LYS A 159 14.10 3.84 5.19
CA LYS A 159 12.63 3.85 5.17
C LYS A 159 12.09 3.50 3.80
N VAL A 160 10.99 2.75 3.79
CA VAL A 160 10.34 2.31 2.56
C VAL A 160 8.86 2.64 2.64
N TYR A 161 8.32 3.14 1.54
CA TYR A 161 6.91 3.40 1.36
C TYR A 161 6.39 2.64 0.16
N ILE A 162 5.45 1.73 0.40
CA ILE A 162 4.82 0.92 -0.65
C ILE A 162 3.44 1.50 -0.89
N ASP A 163 3.18 1.93 -2.13
CA ASP A 163 1.85 2.29 -2.59
C ASP A 163 1.23 1.07 -3.27
N PHE A 164 0.33 0.39 -2.56
CA PHE A 164 -0.31 -0.84 -3.08
C PHE A 164 -1.20 -0.57 -4.29
N LYS A 165 -1.73 0.65 -4.45
CA LYS A 165 -2.59 1.01 -5.58
C LYS A 165 -1.77 1.28 -6.83
N ARG A 166 -0.66 2.03 -6.69
CA ARG A 166 0.23 2.38 -7.81
C ARG A 166 1.24 1.29 -8.14
N LYS A 167 1.41 0.31 -7.26
CA LYS A 167 2.45 -0.73 -7.35
C LYS A 167 3.85 -0.13 -7.47
N GLU A 168 4.08 0.95 -6.74
CA GLU A 168 5.35 1.65 -6.64
C GLU A 168 5.87 1.57 -5.22
N THR A 169 7.17 1.36 -5.09
CA THR A 169 7.85 1.35 -3.79
C THR A 169 8.93 2.41 -3.77
N LYS A 170 8.80 3.40 -2.89
CA LYS A 170 9.80 4.44 -2.68
C LYS A 170 10.70 4.07 -1.50
N LEU A 171 11.99 3.93 -1.75
CA LEU A 171 13.04 3.70 -0.77
C LEU A 171 13.75 5.04 -0.49
N ILE A 172 13.91 5.36 0.80
CA ILE A 172 14.54 6.59 1.29
C ILE A 172 15.88 6.22 1.92
N ASP A 173 16.90 7.00 1.59
CA ASP A 173 18.29 6.80 2.01
C ASP A 173 18.70 5.34 1.80
N ALA A 174 18.76 4.97 0.53
CA ALA A 174 18.81 3.59 0.09
C ALA A 174 20.10 3.29 -0.68
N SER A 175 20.50 2.02 -0.64
CA SER A 175 21.64 1.48 -1.33
C SER A 175 21.24 0.22 -2.13
N ILE A 176 21.88 0.02 -3.28
CA ILE A 176 21.73 -1.18 -4.10
C ILE A 176 23.14 -1.72 -4.35
N LYS A 177 23.41 -2.93 -3.87
CA LYS A 177 24.69 -3.61 -4.00
C LYS A 177 24.55 -4.85 -4.88
N GLU A 178 25.36 -4.96 -5.92
CA GLU A 178 25.56 -6.21 -6.64
C GLU A 178 26.75 -6.96 -6.03
N ILE A 179 26.50 -8.19 -5.57
CA ILE A 179 27.48 -8.96 -4.81
C ILE A 179 28.67 -9.39 -5.67
N LEU A 180 28.44 -9.86 -6.89
CA LEU A 180 29.51 -10.42 -7.74
C LEU A 180 30.48 -9.35 -8.24
N SER A 181 29.96 -8.20 -8.70
CA SER A 181 30.78 -7.11 -9.23
C SER A 181 31.29 -6.16 -8.15
N GLN A 182 30.80 -6.32 -6.92
CA GLN A 182 31.01 -5.42 -5.78
C GLN A 182 30.64 -3.96 -6.10
N LYS A 183 29.73 -3.73 -7.05
CA LYS A 183 29.20 -2.40 -7.34
C LYS A 183 28.14 -2.03 -6.32
N LEU A 184 28.16 -0.78 -5.90
CA LEU A 184 27.22 -0.22 -4.92
C LEU A 184 26.73 1.13 -5.43
N ILE A 185 25.42 1.33 -5.47
CA ILE A 185 24.78 2.60 -5.78
C ILE A 185 24.04 3.09 -4.54
N MET A 186 24.25 4.34 -4.16
CA MET A 186 23.61 4.98 -3.01
C MET A 186 22.87 6.23 -3.45
N SER A 187 21.66 6.44 -2.94
CA SER A 187 20.88 7.66 -3.19
C SER A 187 19.89 7.94 -2.08
N LYS A 188 19.50 9.22 -1.93
CA LYS A 188 18.45 9.66 -1.00
C LYS A 188 17.06 9.11 -1.36
N SER A 189 16.83 8.80 -2.64
CA SER A 189 15.53 8.30 -3.10
C SER A 189 15.71 7.34 -4.26
N ILE A 190 15.19 6.13 -4.09
CA ILE A 190 15.11 5.11 -5.14
C ILE A 190 13.65 4.69 -5.26
N ILE A 191 13.16 4.51 -6.48
CA ILE A 191 11.78 4.10 -6.75
C ILE A 191 11.81 2.76 -7.48
N TRP A 192 11.27 1.72 -6.88
CA TRP A 192 11.01 0.46 -7.55
C TRP A 192 9.65 0.49 -8.24
N SER A 193 9.67 0.22 -9.55
CA SER A 193 8.45 0.00 -10.34
C SER A 193 8.21 -1.50 -10.48
N GLU A 194 7.12 -1.99 -9.89
CA GLU A 194 6.75 -3.40 -10.00
C GLU A 194 6.36 -3.80 -11.43
N LYS A 195 5.84 -2.85 -12.20
CA LYS A 195 5.46 -3.04 -13.61
C LYS A 195 6.69 -3.19 -14.51
N GLU A 196 7.68 -2.30 -14.33
CA GLU A 196 8.88 -2.28 -15.17
C GLU A 196 9.98 -3.22 -14.65
N LYS A 197 9.89 -3.65 -13.38
CA LYS A 197 10.91 -4.43 -12.68
C LYS A 197 12.27 -3.73 -12.64
N ILE A 198 12.25 -2.41 -12.46
CA ILE A 198 13.42 -1.52 -12.50
C ILE A 198 13.41 -0.60 -11.28
N PHE A 199 14.61 -0.35 -10.74
CA PHE A 199 14.89 0.72 -9.79
C PHE A 199 15.20 2.01 -10.56
N THR A 200 14.41 3.04 -10.34
CA THR A 200 14.62 4.38 -10.87
C THR A 200 15.19 5.29 -9.78
N ILE A 201 16.27 5.98 -10.10
CA ILE A 201 16.96 6.93 -9.22
C ILE A 201 16.88 8.31 -9.88
N PRO A 202 15.86 9.12 -9.55
CA PRO A 202 15.59 10.38 -10.26
C PRO A 202 16.57 11.50 -9.89
N GLY A 203 17.19 11.40 -8.71
CA GLY A 203 18.08 12.41 -8.16
C GLY A 203 19.55 12.13 -8.39
N ALA A 204 20.38 12.82 -7.60
CA ALA A 204 21.79 12.52 -7.50
C ALA A 204 22.01 11.13 -6.87
N TYR A 205 23.05 10.45 -7.33
CA TYR A 205 23.49 9.19 -6.78
C TYR A 205 25.02 9.15 -6.71
N PHE A 206 25.50 8.31 -5.80
CA PHE A 206 26.90 7.98 -5.66
C PHE A 206 27.07 6.50 -6.02
N THR A 207 28.10 6.17 -6.77
CA THR A 207 28.43 4.79 -7.13
C THR A 207 29.86 4.45 -6.72
N LEU A 208 30.02 3.27 -6.14
CA LEU A 208 31.28 2.67 -5.77
C LEU A 208 31.46 1.40 -6.58
N THR A 209 32.65 1.27 -7.16
CA THR A 209 33.08 0.09 -7.91
C THR A 209 34.49 -0.28 -7.46
N PRO A 210 34.96 -1.50 -7.74
CA PRO A 210 36.36 -1.86 -7.50
C PRO A 210 37.37 -0.92 -8.19
N LYS A 211 36.96 -0.24 -9.27
CA LYS A 211 37.80 0.69 -10.04
C LYS A 211 37.80 2.12 -9.48
N GLY A 212 36.94 2.42 -8.51
CA GLY A 212 36.82 3.75 -7.92
C GLY A 212 35.38 4.21 -7.72
N ARG A 213 35.24 5.52 -7.49
CA ARG A 213 33.98 6.19 -7.14
C ARG A 213 33.54 7.16 -8.23
N ALA A 214 32.24 7.27 -8.43
CA ALA A 214 31.66 8.28 -9.33
C ALA A 214 30.34 8.83 -8.77
N THR A 215 29.95 9.99 -9.26
CA THR A 215 28.65 10.62 -8.97
C THR A 215 27.89 10.82 -10.27
N GLY A 216 26.57 10.68 -10.23
CA GLY A 216 25.72 10.96 -11.37
C GLY A 216 24.34 11.43 -10.95
N LYS A 217 23.46 11.62 -11.93
CA LYS A 217 22.06 12.00 -11.73
C LYS A 217 21.20 11.25 -12.72
N GLY A 218 20.03 10.77 -12.28
CA GLY A 218 19.03 10.19 -13.18
C GLY A 218 19.48 8.86 -13.81
N ILE A 219 19.22 7.74 -13.14
CA ILE A 219 19.60 6.42 -13.64
C ILE A 219 18.51 5.38 -13.37
N LYS A 220 18.44 4.37 -14.23
CA LYS A 220 17.64 3.17 -14.07
C LYS A 220 18.56 1.97 -13.88
N VAL A 221 18.22 1.10 -12.94
CA VAL A 221 18.98 -0.12 -12.58
C VAL A 221 18.01 -1.30 -12.58
N ASP A 222 18.28 -2.32 -13.37
CA ASP A 222 17.49 -3.55 -13.37
C ASP A 222 17.98 -4.56 -12.31
N LEU A 223 17.32 -5.72 -12.23
CA LEU A 223 17.71 -6.82 -11.32
C LEU A 223 19.03 -7.51 -11.67
N ASN A 224 19.55 -7.31 -12.89
CA ASN A 224 20.87 -7.79 -13.31
C ASN A 224 21.94 -6.69 -13.20
N PHE A 225 21.62 -5.58 -12.51
CA PHE A 225 22.49 -4.42 -12.34
C PHE A 225 22.89 -3.73 -13.66
N ALA A 226 22.10 -3.90 -14.72
CA ALA A 226 22.25 -3.17 -15.97
C ALA A 226 21.78 -1.73 -15.78
N LEU A 227 22.63 -0.79 -16.21
CA LEU A 227 22.44 0.64 -16.04
C LEU A 227 21.91 1.26 -17.33
N SER A 228 20.88 2.09 -17.23
CA SER A 228 20.36 2.89 -18.35
C SER A 228 20.04 4.32 -17.90
N PRO A 229 20.19 5.33 -18.78
CA PRO A 229 19.91 6.72 -18.43
C PRO A 229 18.42 6.94 -18.17
N LEU A 230 18.11 7.85 -17.26
CA LEU A 230 16.75 8.37 -17.09
C LEU A 230 16.57 9.49 -18.13
N THR A 231 15.99 9.15 -19.29
CA THR A 231 15.54 10.10 -20.31
C THR A 231 14.54 11.10 -19.76
#